data_AF-A0A1N7Q4E5-F1
#
_entry.id   AF-A0A1N7Q4E5-F1
#
_cell.length_a   1.000
_cell.length_b   1.000
_cell.length_c   1.000
_cell.angle_alpha   90.00
_cell.angle_beta   90.00
_cell.angle_gamma   90.00
#
_symmetry.space_group_name_H-M   'P 1'
#
loop_
_entity.id
_entity.type
_entity.pdbx_description
1 polymer ?
#
loop_
_entity_poly.entity_id
_entity_poly.type
_entity_poly.pdbx_seq_one_letter_code
_entity_poly.pdbx_strand_id
1 'polypeptide(L)'
;MHKLEFGLKNNELVTIDDVEGGLACDCICPNCNKQLIARKGELKEHHFAHYKSDDCNYGTETAIHLLAKEVIAKASHFTTPQLLLNDKYYEIFDEISIPIDQVWVEKHQKHFIPDIIIESGGKKLYIEIIVTNNVSWQKMQLIRDRNLPFIAFNALRIKNYLRRNFKDLGNDENFIKELVEGTRHKYWLHNPKREKIREILSENYAEVKPIKSFGNYNFEYVADCLLEKNEWKSKKLQGQFYAKPEKDCEKCRFFLGQNRIDSRENVHCIAYMQFELNALVKKLSKNI
;
A
#
# COMPACT_ATOMS: atom_id res chain seq x y z
N MET A 1 5.12 -31.55 3.70
CA MET A 1 4.60 -31.29 5.06
C MET A 1 4.99 -29.86 5.41
N HIS A 2 4.02 -28.97 5.55
CA HIS A 2 4.27 -27.56 5.84
C HIS A 2 4.69 -27.43 7.31
N LYS A 3 5.95 -27.08 7.53
CA LYS A 3 6.47 -26.79 8.87
C LYS A 3 6.03 -25.39 9.29
N LEU A 4 5.43 -25.29 10.46
CA LEU A 4 5.05 -24.01 11.06
C LEU A 4 6.03 -23.69 12.20
N GLU A 5 6.42 -22.42 12.33
CA GLU A 5 7.31 -21.97 13.41
C GLU A 5 6.54 -21.29 14.55
N PHE A 6 5.23 -21.08 14.37
CA PHE A 6 4.32 -20.44 15.32
C PHE A 6 3.02 -21.23 15.52
N GLY A 7 2.42 -21.04 16.68
CA GLY A 7 1.06 -21.46 17.01
C GLY A 7 0.38 -20.41 17.89
N LEU A 8 -0.92 -20.59 18.14
CA LEU A 8 -1.64 -19.85 19.18
C LEU A 8 -1.79 -20.73 20.41
N LYS A 9 -1.43 -20.20 21.58
CA LYS A 9 -1.72 -20.78 22.89
C LYS A 9 -2.52 -19.75 23.69
N ASN A 10 -3.72 -20.09 24.13
CA ASN A 10 -4.63 -19.15 24.80
C ASN A 10 -4.86 -17.83 24.01
N ASN A 11 -4.98 -17.91 22.68
CA ASN A 11 -5.06 -16.78 21.74
C ASN A 11 -3.83 -15.88 21.67
N GLU A 12 -2.73 -16.22 22.32
CA GLU A 12 -1.45 -15.52 22.19
C GLU A 12 -0.55 -16.24 21.18
N LEU A 13 0.14 -15.48 20.35
CA LEU A 13 1.08 -16.02 19.38
C LEU A 13 2.35 -16.49 20.12
N VAL A 14 2.69 -17.77 19.97
CA VAL A 14 3.87 -18.38 20.59
C VAL A 14 4.76 -19.02 19.54
N THR A 15 6.08 -19.01 19.77
CA THR A 15 7.04 -19.69 18.89
C THR A 15 7.16 -21.16 19.27
N ILE A 16 7.68 -21.98 18.36
CA ILE A 16 7.95 -23.39 18.67
C ILE A 16 8.94 -23.55 19.82
N ASP A 17 9.86 -22.61 19.99
CA ASP A 17 10.90 -22.72 21.02
C ASP A 17 10.33 -22.47 22.43
N ASP A 18 9.25 -21.70 22.55
CA ASP A 18 8.64 -21.28 23.84
C ASP A 18 7.64 -22.29 24.45
N VAL A 19 7.33 -23.39 23.76
CA VAL A 19 6.28 -24.34 24.20
C VAL A 19 6.82 -25.70 24.60
N GLU A 20 6.02 -26.49 25.31
CA GLU A 20 6.34 -27.89 25.61
C GLU A 20 6.33 -28.76 24.33
N GLY A 21 7.07 -29.88 24.37
CA GLY A 21 7.12 -30.83 23.26
C GLY A 21 5.83 -31.67 23.12
N GLY A 22 5.51 -32.07 21.91
CA GLY A 22 4.37 -32.93 21.61
C GLY A 22 3.02 -32.20 21.71
N LEU A 23 1.99 -32.93 22.13
CA LEU A 23 0.63 -32.38 22.28
C LEU A 23 0.46 -31.51 23.53
N ALA A 24 1.42 -31.57 24.47
CA ALA A 24 1.43 -30.73 25.66
C ALA A 24 1.65 -29.24 25.34
N CYS A 25 2.08 -28.89 24.11
CA CYS A 25 2.12 -27.50 23.67
C CYS A 25 0.75 -26.81 23.75
N ASP A 26 -0.34 -27.57 23.60
CA ASP A 26 -1.72 -27.09 23.57
C ASP A 26 -1.93 -25.90 22.62
N CYS A 27 -1.30 -26.01 21.45
CA CYS A 27 -1.31 -24.96 20.44
C CYS A 27 -2.31 -25.27 19.32
N ILE A 28 -2.88 -24.22 18.73
CA ILE A 28 -3.69 -24.30 17.51
C ILE A 28 -3.04 -23.51 16.37
N CYS A 29 -3.35 -23.88 15.13
CA CYS A 29 -2.89 -23.15 13.96
C CYS A 29 -3.62 -21.79 13.85
N PRO A 30 -2.91 -20.66 13.71
CA PRO A 30 -3.54 -19.34 13.60
C PRO A 30 -4.43 -19.18 12.35
N ASN A 31 -4.22 -20.00 11.31
CA ASN A 31 -4.99 -19.93 10.07
C ASN A 31 -6.23 -20.84 10.07
N CYS A 32 -6.06 -22.12 10.38
CA CYS A 32 -7.14 -23.11 10.25
C CYS A 32 -7.77 -23.53 11.58
N ASN A 33 -7.28 -23.00 12.71
CA ASN A 33 -7.72 -23.30 14.07
C ASN A 33 -7.65 -24.78 14.48
N LYS A 34 -6.98 -25.63 13.68
CA LYS A 34 -6.76 -27.04 14.00
C LYS A 34 -5.62 -27.20 15.00
N GLN A 35 -5.69 -28.24 15.82
CA GLN A 35 -4.69 -28.56 16.81
C GLN A 35 -3.31 -28.82 16.19
N LEU A 36 -2.27 -28.31 16.83
CA LEU A 36 -0.87 -28.53 16.45
C LEU A 36 -0.19 -29.53 17.39
N ILE A 37 0.87 -30.15 16.91
CA ILE A 37 1.82 -30.92 17.68
C ILE A 37 3.21 -30.28 17.54
N ALA A 38 3.84 -29.96 18.67
CA ALA A 38 5.19 -29.41 18.72
C ALA A 38 6.22 -30.53 18.51
N ARG A 39 6.89 -30.54 17.36
CA ARG A 39 7.95 -31.50 17.06
C ARG A 39 9.29 -30.86 17.37
N LYS A 40 9.85 -31.24 18.51
CA LYS A 40 11.19 -30.84 18.96
C LYS A 40 12.13 -32.05 18.87
N GLY A 41 13.37 -31.81 18.49
CA GLY A 41 14.35 -32.89 18.34
C GLY A 41 15.74 -32.33 18.08
N GLU A 42 16.77 -33.09 18.47
CA GLU A 42 18.16 -32.64 18.43
C GLU A 42 18.73 -32.56 16.99
N LEU A 43 18.20 -33.38 16.08
CA LEU A 43 18.69 -33.47 14.69
C LEU A 43 17.83 -32.71 13.67
N LYS A 44 16.54 -32.51 13.97
CA LYS A 44 15.59 -31.87 13.05
C LYS A 44 15.13 -30.55 13.65
N GLU A 45 15.06 -29.52 12.81
CA GLU A 45 14.53 -28.21 13.21
C GLU A 45 13.18 -28.33 13.90
N HIS A 46 13.06 -27.61 15.00
CA HIS A 46 11.83 -27.49 15.75
C HIS A 46 10.74 -26.89 14.86
N HIS A 47 9.59 -27.54 14.81
CA HIS A 47 8.42 -27.02 14.11
C HIS A 47 7.12 -27.54 14.72
N PHE A 48 6.06 -26.78 14.54
CA PHE A 48 4.71 -27.29 14.66
C PHE A 48 4.30 -28.04 13.39
N ALA A 49 3.48 -29.06 13.61
CA ALA A 49 2.79 -29.82 12.58
C ALA A 49 1.30 -29.92 12.93
N HIS A 50 0.42 -30.08 11.95
CA HIS A 50 -0.98 -30.33 12.21
C HIS A 50 -1.16 -31.73 12.82
N TYR A 51 -1.90 -31.82 13.93
CA TYR A 51 -2.23 -33.10 14.54
C TYR A 51 -3.48 -33.69 13.87
N LYS A 52 -3.35 -34.92 13.35
CA LYS A 52 -4.43 -35.71 12.71
C LYS A 52 -5.29 -34.91 11.73
N SER A 53 -4.68 -34.00 10.98
CA SER A 53 -5.40 -33.19 10.01
C SER A 53 -4.49 -32.73 8.88
N ASP A 54 -5.10 -32.36 7.76
CA ASP A 54 -4.36 -31.86 6.60
C ASP A 54 -3.62 -30.56 6.94
N ASP A 55 -2.41 -30.47 6.42
CA ASP A 55 -1.61 -29.25 6.48
C ASP A 55 -2.31 -28.10 5.79
N CYS A 56 -2.22 -26.90 6.37
CA CYS A 56 -2.61 -25.66 5.71
C CYS A 56 -1.37 -24.85 5.29
N ASN A 57 -1.50 -24.12 4.17
CA ASN A 57 -0.38 -23.40 3.56
C ASN A 57 -0.20 -21.97 4.11
N TYR A 58 -1.16 -21.46 4.88
CA TYR A 58 -1.26 -20.03 5.23
C TYR A 58 -0.99 -19.72 6.72
N GLY A 59 -0.62 -20.71 7.52
CA GLY A 59 -0.35 -20.52 8.96
C GLY A 59 0.74 -19.48 9.23
N THR A 60 1.83 -19.55 8.48
CA THR A 60 2.96 -18.61 8.59
C THR A 60 2.57 -17.19 8.18
N GLU A 61 1.80 -17.02 7.12
CA GLU A 61 1.33 -15.69 6.67
C GLU A 61 0.43 -15.04 7.73
N THR A 62 -0.48 -15.83 8.30
CA THR A 62 -1.36 -15.37 9.37
C THR A 62 -0.57 -14.97 10.61
N ALA A 63 0.47 -15.73 10.97
CA ALA A 63 1.35 -15.39 12.10
C ALA A 63 2.09 -14.05 11.90
N ILE A 64 2.63 -13.77 10.71
CA ILE A 64 3.26 -12.45 10.42
C ILE A 64 2.22 -11.34 10.58
N HIS A 65 1.02 -11.53 10.05
CA HIS A 65 -0.04 -10.53 10.08
C HIS A 65 -0.45 -10.19 11.52
N LEU A 66 -0.63 -11.21 12.37
CA LEU A 66 -0.92 -11.05 13.79
C LEU A 66 0.22 -10.36 14.54
N LEU A 67 1.47 -10.77 14.31
CA LEU A 67 2.63 -10.14 14.94
C LEU A 67 2.76 -8.67 14.56
N ALA A 68 2.57 -8.33 13.29
CA ALA A 68 2.62 -6.94 12.83
C ALA A 68 1.52 -6.08 13.48
N LYS A 69 0.31 -6.63 13.69
CA LYS A 69 -0.76 -5.95 14.45
C LYS A 69 -0.34 -5.69 15.89
N GLU A 70 0.19 -6.69 16.59
CA GLU A 70 0.62 -6.54 17.98
C GLU A 70 1.74 -5.50 18.13
N VAL A 71 2.73 -5.53 17.25
CA VAL A 71 3.85 -4.57 17.27
C VAL A 71 3.35 -3.15 17.15
N ILE A 72 2.51 -2.87 16.14
CA ILE A 72 1.98 -1.51 15.93
C ILE A 72 1.00 -1.11 17.06
N ALA A 73 0.22 -2.04 17.60
CA ALA A 73 -0.68 -1.77 18.71
C ALA A 73 0.04 -1.39 20.02
N LYS A 74 1.30 -1.81 20.18
CA LYS A 74 2.15 -1.49 21.33
C LYS A 74 3.12 -0.33 21.07
N ALA A 75 3.22 0.17 19.84
CA ALA A 75 4.13 1.23 19.48
C ALA A 75 3.67 2.60 20.00
N SER A 76 4.62 3.47 20.34
CA SER A 76 4.36 4.85 20.76
C SER A 76 4.26 5.84 19.60
N HIS A 77 4.73 5.45 18.43
CA HIS A 77 4.77 6.26 17.22
C HIS A 77 4.70 5.37 15.98
N PHE A 78 4.53 5.98 14.82
CA PHE A 78 4.58 5.31 13.52
C PHE A 78 5.15 6.25 12.47
N THR A 79 6.10 5.78 11.66
CA THR A 79 6.63 6.56 10.54
C THR A 79 5.84 6.26 9.27
N THR A 80 5.23 7.30 8.71
CA THR A 80 4.55 7.26 7.41
C THR A 80 5.57 7.40 6.26
N PRO A 81 5.37 6.73 5.12
CA PRO A 81 6.24 6.93 3.95
C PRO A 81 6.07 8.34 3.38
N GLN A 82 7.07 8.79 2.61
CA GLN A 82 6.99 10.00 1.80
C GLN A 82 5.70 10.00 0.94
N LEU A 83 5.09 11.16 0.79
CA LEU A 83 3.96 11.35 -0.11
C LEU A 83 4.41 12.08 -1.38
N LEU A 84 4.20 11.44 -2.53
CA LEU A 84 4.51 11.97 -3.84
C LEU A 84 3.23 12.19 -4.67
N LEU A 85 3.20 13.27 -5.45
CA LEU A 85 2.23 13.45 -6.53
C LEU A 85 2.55 12.46 -7.66
N ASN A 86 1.49 11.86 -8.21
CA ASN A 86 1.57 10.82 -9.24
C ASN A 86 2.46 9.63 -8.82
N ASP A 87 2.48 9.36 -7.51
CA ASP A 87 3.18 8.27 -6.83
C ASP A 87 4.71 8.24 -6.99
N LYS A 88 5.31 9.19 -7.73
CA LYS A 88 6.71 9.06 -8.17
C LYS A 88 7.51 10.35 -8.32
N TYR A 89 6.87 11.49 -8.57
CA TYR A 89 7.59 12.59 -9.24
C TYR A 89 7.80 13.84 -8.41
N TYR A 90 6.77 14.29 -7.67
CA TYR A 90 6.83 15.57 -6.97
C TYR A 90 6.51 15.37 -5.51
N GLU A 91 7.45 15.72 -4.65
CA GLU A 91 7.30 15.59 -3.20
C GLU A 91 6.22 16.53 -2.67
N ILE A 92 5.25 15.95 -1.97
CA ILE A 92 4.25 16.68 -1.19
C ILE A 92 4.77 16.87 0.23
N PHE A 93 5.19 15.79 0.88
CA PHE A 93 5.91 15.80 2.14
C PHE A 93 6.84 14.59 2.25
N ASP A 94 7.92 14.73 3.01
CA ASP A 94 8.86 13.65 3.34
C ASP A 94 8.31 12.72 4.43
N GLU A 95 9.00 11.63 4.75
CA GLU A 95 8.64 10.72 5.84
C GLU A 95 8.37 11.47 7.16
N ILE A 96 7.33 11.07 7.87
CA ILE A 96 6.90 11.73 9.11
C ILE A 96 6.69 10.67 10.19
N SER A 97 7.39 10.82 11.31
CA SER A 97 7.09 10.09 12.54
C SER A 97 5.93 10.79 13.26
N ILE A 98 4.81 10.08 13.39
CA ILE A 98 3.62 10.57 14.11
C ILE A 98 3.50 9.84 15.45
N PRO A 99 3.17 10.54 16.56
CA PRO A 99 2.85 9.88 17.82
C PRO A 99 1.55 9.09 17.70
N ILE A 100 1.41 7.99 18.42
CA ILE A 100 0.17 7.21 18.51
C ILE A 100 -0.53 7.60 19.80
N ASP A 101 -1.62 8.36 19.69
CA ASP A 101 -2.46 8.72 20.83
C ASP A 101 -3.40 7.56 21.19
N GLN A 102 -3.99 6.95 20.16
CA GLN A 102 -4.86 5.78 20.29
C GLN A 102 -4.66 4.83 19.11
N VAL A 103 -4.85 3.54 19.34
CA VAL A 103 -4.75 2.50 18.31
C VAL A 103 -5.90 1.51 18.45
N TRP A 104 -6.47 1.11 17.32
CA TRP A 104 -7.47 0.03 17.27
C TRP A 104 -7.09 -0.99 16.22
N VAL A 105 -7.12 -2.27 16.60
CA VAL A 105 -6.87 -3.41 15.71
C VAL A 105 -8.21 -3.98 15.27
N GLU A 106 -8.36 -4.25 13.97
CA GLU A 106 -9.55 -4.86 13.35
C GLU A 106 -10.90 -4.21 13.74
N LYS A 107 -10.89 -2.90 14.00
CA LYS A 107 -12.10 -2.18 14.41
C LYS A 107 -13.01 -1.95 13.22
N HIS A 108 -14.16 -2.62 13.26
CA HIS A 108 -15.20 -2.54 12.23
C HIS A 108 -15.55 -1.09 11.88
N GLN A 109 -15.32 -0.71 10.63
CA GLN A 109 -15.88 0.50 10.02
C GLN A 109 -17.13 0.10 9.27
N LYS A 110 -18.05 1.05 9.06
CA LYS A 110 -19.39 0.79 8.50
C LYS A 110 -19.42 -0.21 7.32
N HIS A 111 -18.46 -0.20 6.39
CA HIS A 111 -18.43 -1.09 5.22
C HIS A 111 -17.12 -1.86 5.01
N PHE A 112 -16.15 -1.73 5.92
CA PHE A 112 -14.87 -2.46 5.80
C PHE A 112 -14.20 -2.54 7.17
N ILE A 113 -13.25 -3.46 7.32
CA ILE A 113 -12.42 -3.57 8.52
C ILE A 113 -10.97 -3.28 8.09
N PRO A 114 -10.36 -2.18 8.54
CA PRO A 114 -8.92 -1.99 8.42
C PRO A 114 -8.18 -2.90 9.41
N ASP A 115 -6.96 -3.29 9.09
CA ASP A 115 -6.15 -4.05 10.05
C ASP A 115 -5.84 -3.21 11.29
N ILE A 116 -5.49 -1.94 11.09
CA ILE A 116 -5.17 -1.00 12.17
C ILE A 116 -5.73 0.39 11.86
N ILE A 117 -6.17 1.09 12.91
CA ILE A 117 -6.47 2.51 12.90
C ILE A 117 -5.59 3.17 13.96
N ILE A 118 -4.77 4.12 13.54
CA ILE A 118 -3.98 4.99 14.42
C ILE A 118 -4.70 6.34 14.53
N GLU A 119 -4.84 6.86 15.74
CA GLU A 119 -5.19 8.26 15.99
C GLU A 119 -3.95 9.03 16.46
N SER A 120 -3.76 10.22 15.87
CA SER A 120 -2.66 11.12 16.17
C SER A 120 -3.11 12.57 15.99
N GLY A 121 -3.02 13.38 17.03
CA GLY A 121 -3.46 14.78 17.02
C GLY A 121 -4.93 14.96 16.62
N GLY A 122 -5.79 14.03 17.05
CA GLY A 122 -7.22 14.02 16.70
C GLY A 122 -7.54 13.61 15.25
N LYS A 123 -6.54 13.19 14.47
CA LYS A 123 -6.71 12.69 13.09
C LYS A 123 -6.48 11.19 13.05
N LYS A 124 -7.19 10.49 12.15
CA LYS A 124 -7.06 9.05 11.96
C LYS A 124 -6.23 8.71 10.74
N LEU A 125 -5.39 7.69 10.86
CA LEU A 125 -4.66 7.01 9.79
C LEU A 125 -5.09 5.54 9.78
N TYR A 126 -5.42 5.02 8.61
CA TYR A 126 -5.84 3.63 8.43
C TYR A 126 -4.71 2.83 7.80
N ILE A 127 -4.54 1.58 8.22
CA ILE A 127 -3.42 0.73 7.78
C ILE A 127 -3.93 -0.66 7.36
N GLU A 128 -3.43 -1.13 6.21
CA GLU A 128 -3.49 -2.54 5.77
C GLU A 128 -2.11 -3.19 5.88
N ILE A 129 -2.09 -4.41 6.40
CA ILE A 129 -0.91 -5.25 6.46
C ILE A 129 -1.02 -6.28 5.33
N ILE A 130 -0.11 -6.17 4.38
CA ILE A 130 -0.02 -7.05 3.23
C ILE A 130 0.97 -8.18 3.52
N VAL A 131 0.55 -9.41 3.21
CA VAL A 131 1.42 -10.59 3.16
C VAL A 131 1.55 -11.04 1.71
N THR A 132 0.62 -11.87 1.25
CA THR A 132 0.55 -12.39 -0.13
C THR A 132 -0.52 -11.70 -0.96
N ASN A 133 -1.68 -11.39 -0.36
CA ASN A 133 -2.80 -10.76 -1.04
C ASN A 133 -2.75 -9.24 -0.93
N ASN A 134 -2.90 -8.56 -2.08
CA ASN A 134 -3.05 -7.11 -2.12
C ASN A 134 -4.46 -6.68 -1.66
N VAL A 135 -4.61 -5.39 -1.39
CA VAL A 135 -5.93 -4.79 -1.09
C VAL A 135 -6.87 -4.96 -2.28
N SER A 136 -8.08 -5.46 -2.01
CA SER A 136 -9.10 -5.69 -3.04
C SER A 136 -9.54 -4.38 -3.70
N TRP A 137 -9.95 -4.48 -4.97
CA TRP A 137 -10.42 -3.31 -5.72
C TRP A 137 -11.65 -2.65 -5.08
N GLN A 138 -12.59 -3.44 -4.55
CA GLN A 138 -13.78 -2.94 -3.84
C GLN A 138 -13.38 -2.10 -2.62
N LYS A 139 -12.39 -2.56 -1.85
CA LYS A 139 -11.87 -1.81 -0.70
C LYS A 139 -11.15 -0.54 -1.15
N MET A 140 -10.35 -0.62 -2.22
CA MET A 140 -9.70 0.56 -2.82
C MET A 140 -10.69 1.64 -3.26
N GLN A 141 -11.83 1.26 -3.84
CA GLN A 141 -12.90 2.22 -4.17
C GLN A 141 -13.45 2.90 -2.92
N LEU A 142 -13.83 2.13 -1.90
CA LEU A 142 -14.35 2.67 -0.63
C LEU A 142 -13.37 3.63 0.04
N ILE A 143 -12.07 3.33 -0.01
CA ILE A 143 -11.01 4.19 0.54
C ILE A 143 -10.98 5.55 -0.19
N ARG A 144 -11.02 5.52 -1.53
CA ARG A 144 -11.00 6.72 -2.38
C ARG A 144 -12.26 7.56 -2.21
N ASP A 145 -13.44 6.93 -2.29
CA ASP A 145 -14.73 7.60 -2.20
C ASP A 145 -14.92 8.33 -0.86
N ARG A 146 -14.37 7.76 0.21
CA ARG A 146 -14.42 8.34 1.56
C ARG A 146 -13.28 9.30 1.85
N ASN A 147 -12.35 9.45 0.92
CA ASN A 147 -11.17 10.29 1.05
C ASN A 147 -10.41 10.02 2.38
N LEU A 148 -10.06 8.75 2.63
CA LEU A 148 -9.42 8.34 3.89
C LEU A 148 -7.89 8.24 3.76
N PRO A 149 -7.09 8.79 4.68
CA PRO A 149 -5.64 8.58 4.68
C PRO A 149 -5.33 7.13 5.02
N PHE A 150 -4.80 6.39 4.05
CA PHE A 150 -4.67 4.94 4.14
C PHE A 150 -3.30 4.51 3.64
N ILE A 151 -2.57 3.80 4.49
CA ILE A 151 -1.27 3.19 4.17
C ILE A 151 -1.44 1.68 4.05
N ALA A 152 -0.68 1.07 3.16
CA ALA A 152 -0.41 -0.35 3.21
C ALA A 152 1.07 -0.57 3.45
N PHE A 153 1.42 -1.67 4.12
CA PHE A 153 2.80 -2.12 4.17
C PHE A 153 2.90 -3.63 4.03
N ASN A 154 4.00 -4.11 3.42
CA ASN A 154 4.18 -5.54 3.18
C ASN A 154 5.12 -6.17 4.24
N ALA A 155 4.52 -6.78 5.26
CA ALA A 155 5.25 -7.39 6.37
C ALA A 155 6.10 -8.60 5.94
N LEU A 156 5.64 -9.37 4.94
CA LEU A 156 6.40 -10.48 4.38
C LEU A 156 7.66 -9.99 3.64
N ARG A 157 7.58 -8.87 2.92
CA ARG A 157 8.73 -8.24 2.26
C ARG A 157 9.72 -7.68 3.28
N ILE A 158 9.24 -7.07 4.36
CA ILE A 158 10.09 -6.62 5.47
C ILE A 158 10.89 -7.80 6.04
N LYS A 159 10.21 -8.90 6.40
CA LYS A 159 10.86 -10.13 6.87
C LYS A 159 11.92 -10.63 5.89
N ASN A 160 11.56 -10.75 4.61
CA ASN A 160 12.45 -11.27 3.57
C ASN A 160 13.66 -10.36 3.35
N TYR A 161 13.46 -9.04 3.43
CA TYR A 161 14.52 -8.05 3.33
C TYR A 161 15.54 -8.20 4.47
N LEU A 162 15.08 -8.38 5.71
CA LEU A 162 15.94 -8.59 6.88
C LEU A 162 16.58 -9.99 6.93
N ARG A 163 16.20 -10.91 6.03
CA ARG A 163 16.67 -12.31 5.97
C ARG A 163 16.51 -13.04 7.31
N ARG A 164 15.42 -12.78 8.02
CA ARG A 164 15.14 -13.38 9.34
C ARG A 164 14.31 -14.64 9.22
N ASN A 165 14.60 -15.61 10.08
CA ASN A 165 13.75 -16.79 10.24
C ASN A 165 12.43 -16.38 10.90
N PHE A 166 11.39 -17.20 10.73
CA PHE A 166 10.07 -16.83 11.25
C PHE A 166 10.07 -16.82 12.77
N LYS A 167 10.61 -17.85 13.41
CA LYS A 167 10.68 -18.01 14.87
C LYS A 167 11.34 -16.85 15.62
N ASP A 168 12.24 -16.11 14.96
CA ASP A 168 12.97 -15.00 15.59
C ASP A 168 12.17 -13.69 15.55
N LEU A 169 11.13 -13.58 14.70
CA LEU A 169 10.47 -12.30 14.41
C LEU A 169 9.81 -11.65 15.61
N GLY A 170 9.26 -12.45 16.54
CA GLY A 170 8.51 -11.93 17.69
C GLY A 170 9.31 -10.99 18.58
N ASN A 171 10.63 -11.20 18.65
CA ASN A 171 11.56 -10.43 19.48
C ASN A 171 12.68 -9.77 18.65
N ASP A 172 12.60 -9.80 17.31
CA ASP A 172 13.62 -9.18 16.47
C ASP A 172 13.44 -7.66 16.45
N GLU A 173 14.31 -6.97 17.17
CA GLU A 173 14.33 -5.50 17.26
C GLU A 173 14.38 -4.83 15.88
N ASN A 174 15.05 -5.41 14.89
CA ASN A 174 15.12 -4.84 13.54
C ASN A 174 13.79 -5.01 12.81
N PHE A 175 13.11 -6.14 12.98
CA PHE A 175 11.79 -6.37 12.40
C PHE A 175 10.77 -5.42 13.01
N ILE A 176 10.76 -5.30 14.33
CA ILE A 176 9.92 -4.36 15.08
C ILE A 176 10.18 -2.92 14.62
N LYS A 177 11.45 -2.52 14.56
CA LYS A 177 11.84 -1.19 14.09
C LYS A 177 11.43 -0.95 12.65
N GLU A 178 11.59 -1.90 11.73
CA GLU A 178 11.21 -1.71 10.34
C GLU A 178 9.67 -1.64 10.16
N LEU A 179 8.89 -2.36 10.98
CA LEU A 179 7.42 -2.21 11.01
C LEU A 179 6.99 -0.81 11.45
N VAL A 180 7.63 -0.27 12.50
CA VAL A 180 7.25 1.01 13.11
C VAL A 180 7.83 2.19 12.35
N GLU A 181 9.13 2.18 12.08
CA GLU A 181 9.90 3.31 11.55
C GLU A 181 10.25 3.15 10.08
N GLY A 182 10.46 1.92 9.61
CA GLY A 182 10.87 1.66 8.23
C GLY A 182 9.80 2.03 7.21
N THR A 183 10.19 2.63 6.09
CA THR A 183 9.26 3.16 5.07
C THR A 183 9.38 2.47 3.73
N ARG A 184 10.47 1.74 3.49
CA ARG A 184 10.80 1.08 2.22
C ARG A 184 9.68 0.16 1.70
N HIS A 185 8.95 -0.47 2.61
CA HIS A 185 7.88 -1.41 2.30
C HIS A 185 6.49 -0.87 2.66
N LYS A 186 6.39 0.43 2.96
CA LYS A 186 5.15 1.16 3.21
C LYS A 186 4.80 2.03 1.99
N TYR A 187 3.52 2.19 1.71
CA TYR A 187 3.05 3.06 0.63
C TYR A 187 1.63 3.57 0.90
N TRP A 188 1.33 4.76 0.39
CA TRP A 188 -0.01 5.33 0.47
C TRP A 188 -0.95 4.63 -0.53
N LEU A 189 -2.01 4.00 -0.03
CA LEU A 189 -3.14 3.59 -0.88
C LEU A 189 -3.96 4.81 -1.28
N HIS A 190 -4.12 5.76 -0.35
CA HIS A 190 -4.80 7.03 -0.54
C HIS A 190 -4.32 8.07 0.44
N ASN A 191 -4.22 9.32 0.02
CA ASN A 191 -3.95 10.43 0.92
C ASN A 191 -4.76 11.67 0.50
N PRO A 192 -5.62 12.22 1.39
CA PRO A 192 -6.47 13.37 1.06
C PRO A 192 -5.71 14.62 0.63
N LYS A 193 -4.51 14.83 1.17
CA LYS A 193 -3.68 15.98 0.81
C LYS A 193 -3.20 15.91 -0.64
N ARG A 194 -2.90 14.69 -1.12
CA ARG A 194 -2.55 14.47 -2.54
C ARG A 194 -3.72 14.77 -3.46
N GLU A 195 -4.93 14.33 -3.09
CA GLU A 195 -6.12 14.63 -3.87
C GLU A 195 -6.42 16.12 -3.90
N LYS A 196 -6.28 16.81 -2.76
CA LYS A 196 -6.49 18.27 -2.70
C LYS A 196 -5.50 19.04 -3.56
N ILE A 197 -4.22 18.65 -3.54
CA ILE A 197 -3.20 19.27 -4.40
C ILE A 197 -3.52 18.99 -5.88
N ARG A 198 -3.90 17.75 -6.22
CA ARG A 198 -4.27 17.38 -7.59
C ARG A 198 -5.47 18.19 -8.09
N GLU A 199 -6.50 18.35 -7.26
CA GLU A 199 -7.67 19.19 -7.55
C GLU A 199 -7.25 20.64 -7.83
N ILE A 200 -6.48 21.27 -6.95
CA ILE A 200 -6.00 22.65 -7.13
C ILE A 200 -5.20 22.80 -8.43
N LEU A 201 -4.29 21.87 -8.72
CA LEU A 201 -3.51 21.88 -9.95
C LEU A 201 -4.42 21.71 -11.19
N SER A 202 -5.37 20.79 -11.11
CA SER A 202 -6.30 20.47 -12.19
C SER A 202 -7.22 21.65 -12.55
N GLU A 203 -7.70 22.38 -11.53
CA GLU A 203 -8.64 23.49 -11.69
C GLU A 203 -7.97 24.80 -12.10
N ASN A 204 -6.78 25.09 -11.56
CA ASN A 204 -6.17 26.42 -11.67
C ASN A 204 -4.98 26.47 -12.63
N TYR A 205 -4.39 25.31 -12.96
CA TYR A 205 -3.10 25.25 -13.69
C TYR A 205 -3.08 24.21 -14.81
N ALA A 206 -4.10 23.39 -15.01
CA ALA A 206 -4.07 22.39 -16.08
C ALA A 206 -4.53 22.99 -17.41
N GLU A 207 -3.82 22.64 -18.48
CA GLU A 207 -4.39 22.69 -19.82
C GLU A 207 -5.37 21.54 -19.99
N VAL A 208 -6.64 21.88 -20.25
CA VAL A 208 -7.68 20.91 -20.60
C VAL A 208 -7.52 20.55 -22.07
N LYS A 209 -7.05 19.33 -22.35
CA LYS A 209 -6.79 18.86 -23.71
C LYS A 209 -7.84 17.81 -24.11
N PRO A 210 -8.61 18.04 -25.19
CA PRO A 210 -9.64 17.10 -25.61
C PRO A 210 -9.04 15.80 -26.14
N ILE A 211 -9.66 14.69 -25.77
CA ILE A 211 -9.42 13.39 -26.39
C ILE A 211 -10.18 13.38 -27.72
N LYS A 212 -9.42 13.15 -28.80
CA LYS A 212 -9.92 13.09 -30.17
C LYS A 212 -9.84 11.65 -30.67
N SER A 213 -10.71 11.30 -31.61
CA SER A 213 -10.71 10.00 -32.27
C SER A 213 -10.80 10.15 -33.79
N PHE A 214 -10.29 9.17 -34.53
CA PHE A 214 -10.41 9.11 -35.99
C PHE A 214 -11.51 8.12 -36.42
N GLY A 215 -12.70 8.64 -36.76
CA GLY A 215 -13.78 7.87 -37.41
C GLY A 215 -14.19 6.60 -36.64
N ASN A 216 -14.60 5.55 -37.36
CA ASN A 216 -15.02 4.25 -36.81
C ASN A 216 -13.87 3.41 -36.19
N TYR A 217 -12.67 3.97 -36.05
CA TYR A 217 -11.54 3.29 -35.44
C TYR A 217 -11.44 3.67 -33.96
N ASN A 218 -11.29 2.68 -33.09
CA ASN A 218 -11.02 2.82 -31.65
C ASN A 218 -9.61 3.39 -31.37
N PHE A 219 -9.22 4.45 -32.08
CA PHE A 219 -7.95 5.14 -31.89
C PHE A 219 -8.20 6.51 -31.31
N GLU A 220 -7.80 6.67 -30.04
CA GLU A 220 -7.91 7.92 -29.31
C GLU A 220 -6.54 8.57 -29.11
N TYR A 221 -6.54 9.91 -29.16
CA TYR A 221 -5.33 10.70 -29.01
C TYR A 221 -5.59 12.07 -28.41
N VAL A 222 -4.58 12.60 -27.74
CA VAL A 222 -4.46 13.97 -27.29
C VAL A 222 -3.40 14.65 -28.16
N ALA A 223 -3.79 15.73 -28.85
CA ALA A 223 -2.90 16.47 -29.73
C ALA A 223 -1.89 17.33 -28.96
N ASP A 224 -0.83 17.74 -29.66
CA ASP A 224 0.17 18.71 -29.22
C ASP A 224 0.89 18.28 -27.93
N CYS A 225 1.32 17.02 -27.87
CA CYS A 225 2.02 16.51 -26.69
C CYS A 225 3.42 17.16 -26.57
N LEU A 226 3.60 18.03 -25.58
CA LEU A 226 4.87 18.72 -25.30
C LEU A 226 6.03 17.79 -24.91
N LEU A 227 5.73 16.51 -24.63
CA LEU A 227 6.75 15.48 -24.36
C LEU A 227 7.03 14.59 -25.56
N GLU A 228 6.49 14.91 -26.72
CA GLU A 228 6.81 14.25 -27.99
C GLU A 228 6.62 12.73 -27.93
N LYS A 229 5.57 12.26 -27.22
CA LYS A 229 5.36 10.83 -26.94
C LYS A 229 5.23 9.97 -28.20
N ASN A 230 4.52 10.48 -29.19
CA ASN A 230 4.39 9.88 -30.51
C ASN A 230 4.38 10.99 -31.55
N GLU A 231 4.87 10.69 -32.75
CA GLU A 231 4.85 11.58 -33.90
C GLU A 231 3.93 11.01 -34.99
N TRP A 232 3.17 11.87 -35.66
CA TRP A 232 2.38 11.49 -36.82
C TRP A 232 3.28 11.26 -38.05
N LYS A 233 3.10 10.13 -38.73
CA LYS A 233 3.83 9.79 -39.97
C LYS A 233 3.06 10.10 -41.26
N SER A 234 1.77 10.43 -41.15
CA SER A 234 0.91 10.70 -42.30
C SER A 234 1.11 12.12 -42.83
N LYS A 235 1.09 12.31 -44.16
CA LYS A 235 1.40 13.58 -44.85
C LYS A 235 0.68 14.83 -44.29
N LYS A 236 -0.54 14.73 -43.79
CA LYS A 236 -1.33 15.89 -43.30
C LYS A 236 -0.90 16.38 -41.91
N LEU A 237 -0.40 15.50 -41.06
CA LEU A 237 -0.04 15.80 -39.67
C LEU A 237 1.45 15.54 -39.39
N GLN A 238 2.24 15.28 -40.42
CA GLN A 238 3.64 14.88 -40.29
C GLN A 238 4.43 15.88 -39.44
N GLY A 239 5.22 15.39 -38.49
CA GLY A 239 5.98 16.23 -37.55
C GLY A 239 5.19 16.74 -36.34
N GLN A 240 3.87 16.54 -36.28
CA GLN A 240 3.09 16.88 -35.09
C GLN A 240 3.11 15.74 -34.07
N PHE A 241 3.12 16.11 -32.78
CA PHE A 241 3.18 15.15 -31.68
C PHE A 241 1.83 14.91 -31.03
N TYR A 242 1.61 13.68 -30.58
CA TYR A 242 0.40 13.29 -29.86
C TYR A 242 0.71 12.26 -28.76
N ALA A 243 -0.25 12.09 -27.86
CA ALA A 243 -0.21 11.08 -26.81
C ALA A 243 -1.51 10.26 -26.83
N LYS A 244 -1.42 8.97 -26.54
CA LYS A 244 -2.58 8.09 -26.34
C LYS A 244 -3.04 8.23 -24.89
N PRO A 245 -4.33 8.48 -24.59
CA PRO A 245 -4.80 8.72 -23.22
C PRO A 245 -4.36 7.63 -22.23
N GLU A 246 -4.79 6.37 -22.44
CA GLU A 246 -4.53 5.27 -21.51
C GLU A 246 -3.05 4.85 -21.45
N LYS A 247 -2.34 4.91 -22.59
CA LYS A 247 -0.97 4.37 -22.70
C LYS A 247 0.10 5.38 -22.32
N ASP A 248 -0.11 6.64 -22.69
CA ASP A 248 0.90 7.70 -22.57
C ASP A 248 0.51 8.74 -21.52
N CYS A 249 -0.75 9.23 -21.52
CA CYS A 249 -1.17 10.30 -20.62
C CYS A 249 -1.32 9.79 -19.18
N GLU A 250 -2.07 8.73 -18.90
CA GLU A 250 -2.30 8.25 -17.53
C GLU A 250 -1.01 7.89 -16.76
N LYS A 251 0.06 7.55 -17.50
CA LYS A 251 1.39 7.21 -16.95
C LYS A 251 2.36 8.40 -16.97
N CYS A 252 1.93 9.54 -17.47
CA CYS A 252 2.75 10.74 -17.57
C CYS A 252 2.88 11.44 -16.23
N ARG A 253 4.09 11.93 -15.90
CA ARG A 253 4.31 12.73 -14.69
C ARG A 253 3.47 14.01 -14.61
N PHE A 254 3.02 14.53 -15.75
CA PHE A 254 2.22 15.77 -15.86
C PHE A 254 0.72 15.53 -16.02
N PHE A 255 0.25 14.29 -15.84
CA PHE A 255 -1.17 13.99 -15.86
C PHE A 255 -1.80 14.32 -14.50
N LEU A 256 -2.92 15.02 -14.53
CA LEU A 256 -3.67 15.41 -13.33
C LEU A 256 -5.05 14.76 -13.25
N GLY A 257 -5.49 14.09 -14.33
CA GLY A 257 -6.77 13.41 -14.38
C GLY A 257 -7.43 13.49 -15.76
N GLN A 258 -8.55 12.80 -15.87
CA GLN A 258 -9.42 12.81 -17.05
C GLN A 258 -10.84 13.06 -16.59
N ASN A 259 -11.51 14.03 -17.23
CA ASN A 259 -12.87 14.43 -16.90
C ASN A 259 -13.69 14.62 -18.18
N ARG A 260 -15.01 14.52 -18.05
CA ARG A 260 -15.94 14.78 -19.15
C ARG A 260 -16.45 16.23 -19.06
N ILE A 261 -16.22 17.01 -20.11
CA ILE A 261 -16.70 18.39 -20.26
C ILE A 261 -17.44 18.47 -21.59
N ASP A 262 -18.68 18.97 -21.59
CA ASP A 262 -19.54 19.08 -22.77
C ASP A 262 -19.63 17.78 -23.59
N SER A 263 -19.87 16.67 -22.88
CA SER A 263 -19.95 15.30 -23.43
C SER A 263 -18.66 14.75 -24.06
N ARG A 264 -17.56 15.52 -24.07
CA ARG A 264 -16.24 15.10 -24.55
C ARG A 264 -15.33 14.73 -23.38
N GLU A 265 -14.51 13.72 -23.56
CA GLU A 265 -13.48 13.39 -22.58
C GLU A 265 -12.24 14.26 -22.78
N ASN A 266 -11.66 14.73 -21.69
CA ASN A 266 -10.51 15.62 -21.70
C ASN A 266 -9.48 15.15 -20.69
N VAL A 267 -8.21 15.30 -21.06
CA VAL A 267 -7.07 15.13 -20.18
C VAL A 267 -6.67 16.47 -19.59
N HIS A 268 -6.48 16.51 -18.27
CA HIS A 268 -5.88 17.65 -17.58
C HIS A 268 -4.36 17.46 -17.57
N CYS A 269 -3.66 18.29 -18.34
CA CYS A 269 -2.22 18.21 -18.57
C CYS A 269 -1.53 19.46 -18.04
N ILE A 270 -0.43 19.30 -17.30
CA ILE A 270 0.37 20.43 -16.77
C ILE A 270 1.81 20.42 -17.32
N ALA A 271 2.03 19.80 -18.49
CA ALA A 271 3.35 19.62 -19.05
C ALA A 271 4.07 20.93 -19.41
N TYR A 272 3.31 22.01 -19.65
CA TYR A 272 3.87 23.33 -19.92
C TYR A 272 4.65 23.90 -18.71
N MET A 273 4.32 23.48 -17.48
CA MET A 273 5.03 23.86 -16.24
C MET A 273 6.16 22.89 -15.87
N GLN A 274 6.75 22.18 -16.84
CA GLN A 274 7.68 21.09 -16.54
C GLN A 274 8.91 21.51 -15.69
N PHE A 275 9.27 22.79 -15.68
CA PHE A 275 10.40 23.32 -14.92
C PHE A 275 9.97 23.91 -13.56
N GLU A 276 8.73 24.36 -13.42
CA GLU A 276 8.20 25.05 -12.24
C GLU A 276 7.31 24.16 -11.35
N LEU A 277 6.81 23.04 -11.89
CA LEU A 277 5.80 22.21 -11.21
C LEU A 277 6.27 21.73 -9.83
N ASN A 278 7.54 21.36 -9.68
CA ASN A 278 8.08 20.94 -8.38
C ASN A 278 8.00 22.08 -7.33
N ALA A 279 8.36 23.30 -7.73
CA ALA A 279 8.29 24.45 -6.83
C ALA A 279 6.82 24.79 -6.47
N LEU A 280 5.92 24.68 -7.45
CA LEU A 280 4.49 24.89 -7.22
C LEU A 280 3.91 23.85 -6.26
N VAL A 281 4.19 22.55 -6.46
CA VAL A 281 3.74 21.48 -5.54
C VAL A 281 4.25 21.75 -4.13
N LYS A 282 5.55 22.04 -3.94
CA LYS A 282 6.11 22.37 -2.63
C LYS A 282 5.43 23.58 -1.96
N LYS A 283 5.07 24.59 -2.75
CA LYS A 283 4.33 25.76 -2.25
C LYS A 283 2.93 25.37 -1.78
N LEU A 284 2.19 24.62 -2.59
CA LEU A 284 0.82 24.17 -2.24
C LEU A 284 0.82 23.27 -1.00
N SER A 285 1.79 22.36 -0.88
CA SER A 285 1.91 21.45 0.26
C SER A 285 2.08 22.14 1.61
N LYS A 286 2.57 23.38 1.65
CA LYS A 286 2.72 24.15 2.90
C LYS A 286 1.44 24.84 3.34
N ASN A 287 0.49 25.06 2.42
CA ASN A 287 -0.70 25.88 2.65
C ASN A 287 -1.98 25.05 2.86
N ILE A 288 -1.86 23.71 2.86
CA ILE A 288 -2.95 22.72 3.00
C ILE A 288 -2.63 21.81 4.18
#